data_AF-D1W932-F1
#
_entry.id   AF-D1W932-F1
#
_cell.length_a   1.000
_cell.length_b   1.000
_cell.length_c   1.000
_cell.angle_alpha   90.00
_cell.angle_beta   90.00
_cell.angle_gamma   90.00
#
_symmetry.space_group_name_H-M   'P 1'
#
loop_
_entity.id
_entity.type
_entity.pdbx_description
1 polymer ?
#
loop_
_entity_poly.entity_id
_entity_poly.type
_entity_poly.pdbx_seq_one_letter_code
_entity_poly.pdbx_strand_id
1 'polypeptide(L)'
;MKKQVLFSFFMLSSMTVFAQTTLWDGESYDLGSRGGCWDDGVPTVVTNPDASGINTSDKCLAFTMTNSQKVVKVPFRDWIKPDLKGNRRISMMIKRSGNGNVNVEISDPTDESAGYWEKVAAWYGGNGDWQKIVLDYSTNTAMNDFPGVMSITASTDNVEDEETVYIDNIVAEPVPMVNGTALNEIVDGSLTGELTLTGSWMKGDCQNTNGEWIRVNYNDFEKLAAKLSADVTSINMRGTVLKDAYNAFGNVNPNILIYADWAFGEFNVIVNGRTNQLNLNENYAFKAPEDFFADHVSMTRAMAEGHNMVCLPFSVTAAELGATNIATYVSSATTDGTTTVSFNITGSVAANMPLITDGAKASDEQQFTDKTIIATSATSGGKFIGVYAPQSAENLWGIANNEFRLGGPGATIKAFHAYLTQTNETKSMVFSIGDATGIANLSNVTDMLVDVYTITGKLMKKQVHAANAADGLTKGVYIINNKKFIIYR
;
A
#
# COMPACT_ATOMS: atom_id res chain seq x y z
N MET A 1 -18.00 4.51 -43.14
CA MET A 1 -18.39 4.16 -41.76
C MET A 1 -18.52 2.64 -41.64
N LYS A 2 -17.55 1.98 -40.99
CA LYS A 2 -17.66 0.58 -40.53
C LYS A 2 -17.20 0.60 -39.07
N LYS A 3 -18.14 0.42 -38.13
CA LYS A 3 -17.84 0.28 -36.70
C LYS A 3 -17.42 -1.16 -36.46
N GLN A 4 -16.17 -1.36 -36.04
CA GLN A 4 -15.72 -2.60 -35.44
C GLN A 4 -16.04 -2.51 -33.95
N VAL A 5 -16.94 -3.36 -33.48
CA VAL A 5 -17.22 -3.55 -32.05
C VAL A 5 -16.23 -4.60 -31.57
N LEU A 6 -15.28 -4.17 -30.74
CA LEU A 6 -14.36 -5.05 -30.04
C LEU A 6 -15.13 -5.72 -28.90
N PHE A 7 -15.37 -7.02 -29.02
CA PHE A 7 -15.92 -7.85 -27.94
C PHE A 7 -14.78 -8.17 -26.96
N SER A 8 -14.79 -7.51 -25.80
CA SER A 8 -13.94 -7.87 -24.67
C SER A 8 -14.45 -9.18 -24.07
N PHE A 9 -13.70 -10.26 -24.25
CA PHE A 9 -13.91 -11.52 -23.54
C PHE A 9 -13.52 -11.30 -22.06
N PHE A 10 -14.51 -11.07 -21.20
CA PHE A 10 -14.33 -11.25 -19.76
C PHE A 10 -14.28 -12.75 -19.50
N MET A 11 -13.08 -13.31 -19.27
CA MET A 11 -12.97 -14.57 -18.55
C MET A 11 -13.48 -14.32 -17.13
N LEU A 12 -14.71 -14.70 -16.85
CA LEU A 12 -15.15 -15.01 -15.49
C LEU A 12 -14.42 -16.27 -15.06
N SER A 13 -13.20 -16.13 -14.52
CA SER A 13 -12.72 -17.13 -13.57
C SER A 13 -13.66 -17.06 -12.38
N SER A 14 -14.42 -18.13 -12.14
CA SER A 14 -15.20 -18.30 -10.93
C SER A 14 -14.21 -18.40 -9.76
N MET A 15 -13.78 -17.26 -9.22
CA MET A 15 -13.14 -17.22 -7.91
C MET A 15 -14.22 -17.64 -6.92
N THR A 16 -14.12 -18.86 -6.41
CA THR A 16 -14.87 -19.26 -5.22
C THR A 16 -14.35 -18.38 -4.09
N VAL A 17 -15.04 -17.29 -3.81
CA VAL A 17 -14.77 -16.49 -2.62
C VAL A 17 -15.18 -17.37 -1.46
N PHE A 18 -14.21 -17.90 -0.71
CA PHE A 18 -14.51 -18.58 0.55
C PHE A 18 -15.05 -17.50 1.50
N ALA A 19 -16.37 -17.37 1.54
CA ALA A 19 -17.04 -16.61 2.58
C ALA A 19 -16.92 -17.38 3.90
N GLN A 20 -17.08 -16.68 5.01
CA GLN A 20 -17.17 -17.30 6.32
C GLN A 20 -18.33 -18.31 6.35
N THR A 21 -18.04 -19.53 6.76
CA THR A 21 -19.06 -20.58 6.88
C THR A 21 -19.62 -20.54 8.28
N THR A 22 -20.87 -20.11 8.43
CA THR A 22 -21.58 -20.20 9.70
C THR A 22 -21.76 -21.65 10.09
N LEU A 23 -21.12 -22.02 11.21
CA LEU A 23 -21.26 -23.33 11.82
C LEU A 23 -22.39 -23.35 12.85
N TRP A 24 -22.70 -22.20 13.47
CA TRP A 24 -23.86 -22.00 14.33
C TRP A 24 -24.10 -20.51 14.59
N ASP A 25 -25.36 -20.08 14.54
CA ASP A 25 -25.84 -18.78 15.01
C ASP A 25 -27.17 -18.91 15.75
N GLY A 26 -27.48 -17.92 16.60
CA GLY A 26 -28.76 -17.88 17.32
C GLY A 26 -29.96 -17.50 16.43
N GLU A 27 -29.70 -16.81 15.32
CA GLU A 27 -30.75 -16.20 14.47
C GLU A 27 -31.68 -17.24 13.85
N SER A 28 -31.10 -18.39 13.49
CA SER A 28 -31.81 -19.48 12.83
C SER A 28 -32.77 -20.26 13.73
N TYR A 29 -32.86 -19.90 15.02
CA TYR A 29 -33.59 -20.69 16.01
C TYR A 29 -34.57 -19.87 16.85
N ASP A 30 -35.61 -20.55 17.34
CA ASP A 30 -36.62 -19.95 18.21
C ASP A 30 -36.09 -19.72 19.63
N LEU A 31 -36.51 -18.62 20.25
CA LEU A 31 -36.24 -18.35 21.66
C LEU A 31 -36.79 -19.48 22.54
N GLY A 32 -36.00 -19.91 23.53
CA GLY A 32 -36.35 -21.04 24.40
C GLY A 32 -36.07 -22.41 23.79
N SER A 33 -35.71 -22.50 22.51
CA SER A 33 -35.26 -23.75 21.90
C SER A 33 -33.81 -24.07 22.30
N ARG A 34 -33.36 -25.29 21.99
CA ARG A 34 -31.98 -25.72 22.22
C ARG A 34 -31.02 -25.34 21.09
N GLY A 35 -31.49 -24.61 20.07
CA GLY A 35 -30.64 -24.16 18.97
C GLY A 35 -30.00 -25.31 18.16
N GLY A 36 -30.66 -26.48 18.09
CA GLY A 36 -30.09 -27.68 17.46
C GLY A 36 -28.97 -28.38 18.26
N CYS A 37 -28.61 -27.89 19.44
CA CYS A 37 -27.58 -28.49 20.30
C CYS A 37 -28.09 -29.73 21.05
N TRP A 38 -27.18 -30.63 21.42
CA TRP A 38 -27.48 -31.75 22.34
C TRP A 38 -27.74 -31.26 23.78
N ASP A 39 -28.17 -32.17 24.66
CA ASP A 39 -28.68 -31.83 26.00
C ASP A 39 -27.56 -31.47 26.98
N ASP A 40 -26.31 -31.72 26.61
CA ASP A 40 -25.13 -31.31 27.35
C ASP A 40 -25.17 -29.80 27.61
N GLY A 41 -25.13 -29.40 28.88
CA GLY A 41 -25.17 -27.99 29.28
C GLY A 41 -26.56 -27.41 29.41
N VAL A 42 -27.60 -28.12 28.95
CA VAL A 42 -28.99 -27.63 28.85
C VAL A 42 -29.06 -26.25 28.15
N PRO A 43 -28.48 -26.11 26.95
CA PRO A 43 -28.36 -24.83 26.28
C PRO A 43 -29.72 -24.34 25.80
N THR A 44 -29.92 -23.02 25.85
CA THR A 44 -31.16 -22.37 25.45
C THR A 44 -30.86 -21.13 24.60
N VAL A 45 -31.59 -20.97 23.50
CA VAL A 45 -31.51 -19.76 22.67
C VAL A 45 -32.25 -18.63 23.37
N VAL A 46 -31.56 -17.51 23.58
CA VAL A 46 -32.05 -16.32 24.28
C VAL A 46 -31.81 -15.07 23.43
N THR A 47 -32.45 -13.97 23.81
CA THR A 47 -32.09 -12.65 23.28
C THR A 47 -30.64 -12.33 23.67
N ASN A 48 -29.86 -11.80 22.74
CA ASN A 48 -28.49 -11.38 22.99
C ASN A 48 -28.47 -10.36 24.15
N PRO A 49 -27.76 -10.63 25.26
CA PRO A 49 -27.73 -9.74 26.42
C PRO A 49 -27.05 -8.39 26.12
N ASP A 50 -26.27 -8.31 25.05
CA ASP A 50 -25.56 -7.10 24.64
C ASP A 50 -25.26 -7.13 23.12
N ALA A 51 -26.16 -6.53 22.34
CA ALA A 51 -26.03 -6.41 20.89
C ALA A 51 -25.31 -5.11 20.45
N SER A 52 -24.81 -4.31 21.40
CA SER A 52 -24.21 -3.00 21.11
C SER A 52 -22.71 -3.08 20.77
N GLY A 53 -22.07 -4.19 21.13
CA GLY A 53 -20.65 -4.42 20.94
C GLY A 53 -20.31 -5.17 19.66
N ILE A 54 -19.27 -6.00 19.74
CA ILE A 54 -18.75 -6.78 18.61
C ILE A 54 -19.66 -7.94 18.18
N ASN A 55 -20.59 -8.37 19.04
CA ASN A 55 -21.67 -9.29 18.66
C ASN A 55 -22.96 -8.48 18.45
N THR A 56 -23.43 -8.41 17.20
CA THR A 56 -24.62 -7.62 16.83
C THR A 56 -25.86 -8.48 16.54
N SER A 57 -25.77 -9.80 16.75
CA SER A 57 -26.92 -10.71 16.62
C SER A 57 -28.04 -10.34 17.60
N ASP A 58 -29.29 -10.61 17.21
CA ASP A 58 -30.47 -10.46 18.06
C ASP A 58 -30.57 -11.59 19.09
N LYS A 59 -30.04 -12.78 18.76
CA LYS A 59 -30.11 -13.99 19.59
C LYS A 59 -28.75 -14.64 19.76
N CYS A 60 -28.58 -15.36 20.86
CA CYS A 60 -27.41 -16.19 21.13
C CYS A 60 -27.78 -17.42 21.94
N LEU A 61 -26.86 -18.37 22.06
CA LEU A 61 -27.00 -19.50 22.97
C LEU A 61 -26.64 -19.06 24.38
N ALA A 62 -27.37 -19.53 25.38
CA ALA A 62 -27.02 -19.37 26.78
C ALA A 62 -27.09 -20.70 27.53
N PHE A 63 -26.24 -20.86 28.53
CA PHE A 63 -26.38 -21.91 29.52
C PHE A 63 -25.83 -21.49 30.88
N THR A 64 -26.28 -22.16 31.93
CA THR A 64 -25.70 -21.99 33.28
C THR A 64 -24.59 -23.01 33.47
N MET A 65 -23.36 -22.51 33.58
CA MET A 65 -22.17 -23.29 33.83
C MET A 65 -22.04 -23.58 35.32
N THR A 66 -21.79 -24.85 35.66
CA THR A 66 -21.44 -25.32 37.01
C THR A 66 -20.23 -26.25 36.91
N ASN A 67 -19.67 -26.70 38.04
CA ASN A 67 -18.51 -27.59 37.97
C ASN A 67 -18.79 -28.93 37.26
N SER A 68 -20.03 -29.42 37.30
CA SER A 68 -20.46 -30.66 36.63
C SER A 68 -21.07 -30.42 35.24
N GLN A 69 -21.29 -29.16 34.86
CA GLN A 69 -21.97 -28.78 33.61
C GLN A 69 -21.25 -27.60 32.96
N LYS A 70 -20.30 -27.88 32.05
CA LYS A 70 -19.49 -26.84 31.37
C LYS A 70 -19.51 -26.94 29.85
N VAL A 71 -20.18 -27.95 29.31
CA VAL A 71 -20.07 -28.35 27.91
C VAL A 71 -21.37 -28.09 27.19
N VAL A 72 -21.28 -27.49 26.01
CA VAL A 72 -22.32 -27.45 25.00
C VAL A 72 -21.85 -28.26 23.80
N LYS A 73 -22.74 -29.03 23.18
CA LYS A 73 -22.40 -29.81 21.98
C LYS A 73 -23.23 -29.39 20.78
N VAL A 74 -22.50 -29.09 19.72
CA VAL A 74 -23.01 -28.65 18.42
C VAL A 74 -22.82 -29.82 17.44
N PRO A 75 -23.90 -30.54 17.07
CA PRO A 75 -23.77 -31.82 16.39
C PRO A 75 -23.75 -31.67 14.87
N PHE A 76 -22.64 -31.18 14.29
CA PHE A 76 -22.51 -30.93 12.84
C PHE A 76 -23.14 -32.00 11.95
N ARG A 77 -22.91 -33.28 12.25
CA ARG A 77 -23.48 -34.43 11.51
C ARG A 77 -24.99 -34.37 11.24
N ASP A 78 -25.75 -33.69 12.10
CA ASP A 78 -27.20 -33.62 12.03
C ASP A 78 -27.69 -32.52 11.06
N TRP A 79 -26.83 -31.60 10.64
CA TRP A 79 -27.27 -30.37 9.96
C TRP A 79 -26.26 -29.69 9.02
N ILE A 80 -24.93 -29.77 9.27
CA ILE A 80 -23.89 -29.20 8.39
C ILE A 80 -22.67 -30.12 8.27
N LYS A 81 -22.15 -30.29 7.06
CA LYS A 81 -20.87 -30.98 6.81
C LYS A 81 -19.83 -29.94 6.38
N PRO A 82 -19.20 -29.22 7.32
CA PRO A 82 -18.29 -28.14 6.96
C PRO A 82 -17.02 -28.72 6.35
N ASP A 83 -16.54 -28.07 5.28
CA ASP A 83 -15.21 -28.34 4.73
C ASP A 83 -14.20 -27.48 5.49
N LEU A 84 -13.35 -28.12 6.29
CA LEU A 84 -12.29 -27.46 7.07
C LEU A 84 -10.91 -27.59 6.40
N LYS A 85 -10.87 -28.05 5.15
CA LYS A 85 -9.62 -28.26 4.40
C LYS A 85 -8.90 -26.94 4.15
N GLY A 86 -7.58 -26.94 4.35
CA GLY A 86 -6.69 -25.83 3.98
C GLY A 86 -6.61 -24.67 4.99
N ASN A 87 -7.68 -24.33 5.72
CA ASN A 87 -7.63 -23.39 6.84
C ASN A 87 -8.46 -23.88 8.01
N ARG A 88 -7.75 -24.40 9.02
CA ARG A 88 -8.34 -25.09 10.15
C ARG A 88 -8.58 -24.12 11.30
N ARG A 89 -9.22 -22.98 11.03
CA ARG A 89 -9.57 -22.02 12.08
C ARG A 89 -11.07 -21.95 12.26
N ILE A 90 -11.47 -22.12 13.51
CA ILE A 90 -12.83 -21.87 13.95
C ILE A 90 -12.77 -20.67 14.87
N SER A 91 -13.71 -19.76 14.75
CA SER A 91 -13.89 -18.71 15.74
C SER A 91 -15.30 -18.72 16.28
N MET A 92 -15.45 -18.11 17.45
CA MET A 92 -16.76 -17.89 18.05
C MET A 92 -16.75 -16.66 18.94
N MET A 93 -17.93 -16.11 19.14
CA MET A 93 -18.19 -15.06 20.12
C MET A 93 -18.59 -15.74 21.42
N ILE A 94 -17.96 -15.33 22.52
CA ILE A 94 -18.32 -15.80 23.87
C ILE A 94 -18.37 -14.62 24.83
N LYS A 95 -19.34 -14.64 25.75
CA LYS A 95 -19.49 -13.67 26.84
C LYS A 95 -19.76 -14.43 28.13
N ARG A 96 -18.97 -14.17 29.17
CA ARG A 96 -19.14 -14.69 30.52
C ARG A 96 -18.40 -13.81 31.52
N SER A 97 -18.78 -13.82 32.79
CA SER A 97 -18.15 -12.98 33.82
C SER A 97 -16.69 -13.36 34.17
N GLY A 98 -16.34 -14.64 34.17
CA GLY A 98 -15.05 -15.18 34.60
C GLY A 98 -14.08 -15.34 33.45
N ASN A 99 -12.80 -15.14 33.73
CA ASN A 99 -11.73 -15.40 32.77
C ASN A 99 -11.33 -16.88 32.79
N GLY A 100 -10.72 -17.36 31.72
CA GLY A 100 -10.23 -18.75 31.67
C GLY A 100 -10.14 -19.29 30.25
N ASN A 101 -9.53 -20.46 30.11
CA ASN A 101 -9.44 -21.13 28.83
C ASN A 101 -10.77 -21.77 28.45
N VAL A 102 -11.21 -21.47 27.24
CA VAL A 102 -12.35 -22.11 26.58
C VAL A 102 -11.79 -23.19 25.67
N ASN A 103 -12.17 -24.45 25.89
CA ASN A 103 -11.67 -25.59 25.13
C ASN A 103 -12.73 -26.06 24.13
N VAL A 104 -12.33 -26.26 22.88
CA VAL A 104 -13.18 -26.78 21.82
C VAL A 104 -12.59 -28.05 21.26
N GLU A 105 -13.36 -29.12 21.35
CA GLU A 105 -13.05 -30.42 20.75
C GLU A 105 -13.82 -30.55 19.43
N ILE A 106 -13.11 -31.00 18.40
CA ILE A 106 -13.71 -31.45 17.14
C ILE A 106 -13.51 -32.95 17.05
N SER A 107 -14.59 -33.69 16.84
CA SER A 107 -14.57 -35.15 16.89
C SER A 107 -15.58 -35.80 15.96
N ASP A 108 -15.57 -37.13 16.00
CA ASP A 108 -16.69 -37.95 15.52
C ASP A 108 -16.98 -37.76 14.01
N PRO A 109 -16.04 -38.11 13.11
CA PRO A 109 -16.15 -37.81 11.68
C PRO A 109 -17.42 -38.32 11.00
N THR A 110 -17.85 -37.60 9.97
CA THR A 110 -19.08 -37.91 9.19
C THR A 110 -18.85 -38.76 7.94
N ASP A 111 -17.58 -39.05 7.61
CA ASP A 111 -17.15 -39.74 6.39
C ASP A 111 -16.76 -41.22 6.63
N GLU A 112 -17.16 -41.79 7.77
CA GLU A 112 -16.82 -43.17 8.18
C GLU A 112 -15.32 -43.42 8.40
N SER A 113 -14.49 -42.36 8.42
CA SER A 113 -13.08 -42.46 8.77
C SER A 113 -12.88 -42.83 10.25
N ALA A 114 -11.65 -43.19 10.62
CA ALA A 114 -11.29 -43.47 12.00
C ALA A 114 -11.60 -42.27 12.90
N GLY A 115 -12.19 -42.53 14.07
CA GLY A 115 -12.53 -41.48 15.04
C GLY A 115 -11.31 -40.68 15.49
N TYR A 116 -11.51 -39.39 15.70
CA TYR A 116 -10.53 -38.45 16.22
C TYR A 116 -11.17 -37.54 17.27
N TRP A 117 -10.35 -36.94 18.14
CA TRP A 117 -10.77 -36.02 19.21
C TRP A 117 -9.75 -34.91 19.40
N GLU A 118 -9.81 -33.91 18.52
CA GLU A 118 -8.81 -32.86 18.44
C GLU A 118 -9.24 -31.65 19.26
N LYS A 119 -8.41 -31.25 20.23
CA LYS A 119 -8.76 -30.20 21.18
C LYS A 119 -7.88 -28.97 21.05
N VAL A 120 -8.52 -27.82 20.99
CA VAL A 120 -7.86 -26.51 21.03
C VAL A 120 -8.49 -25.67 22.12
N ALA A 121 -7.68 -24.98 22.90
CA ALA A 121 -8.14 -24.00 23.87
C ALA A 121 -7.74 -22.59 23.45
N ALA A 122 -8.57 -21.60 23.75
CA ALA A 122 -8.24 -20.19 23.61
C ALA A 122 -8.62 -19.45 24.89
N TRP A 123 -7.82 -18.45 25.26
CA TRP A 123 -8.04 -17.67 26.47
C TRP A 123 -9.21 -16.69 26.28
N TYR A 124 -10.20 -16.77 27.18
CA TYR A 124 -11.19 -15.72 27.37
C TYR A 124 -10.77 -14.82 28.53
N GLY A 125 -10.64 -13.52 28.22
CA GLY A 125 -10.30 -12.46 29.16
C GLY A 125 -11.29 -11.30 29.14
N GLY A 126 -12.45 -11.47 28.50
CA GLY A 126 -13.45 -10.42 28.28
C GLY A 126 -14.15 -9.94 29.54
N ASN A 127 -14.06 -10.68 30.66
CA ASN A 127 -14.56 -10.26 31.98
C ASN A 127 -15.97 -9.65 31.95
N GLY A 128 -16.92 -10.36 31.33
CA GLY A 128 -18.29 -9.92 31.16
C GLY A 128 -18.60 -9.31 29.80
N ASP A 129 -17.61 -9.01 28.96
CA ASP A 129 -17.80 -8.50 27.60
C ASP A 129 -17.74 -9.61 26.55
N TRP A 130 -18.36 -9.38 25.40
CA TRP A 130 -18.22 -10.26 24.25
C TRP A 130 -16.76 -10.26 23.77
N GLN A 131 -16.21 -11.45 23.54
CA GLN A 131 -14.89 -11.63 22.94
C GLN A 131 -14.98 -12.62 21.78
N LYS A 132 -14.35 -12.26 20.65
CA LYS A 132 -14.06 -13.22 19.59
C LYS A 132 -12.84 -14.04 19.98
N ILE A 133 -13.02 -15.34 20.20
CA ILE A 133 -11.91 -16.28 20.35
C ILE A 133 -11.69 -17.03 19.03
N VAL A 134 -10.43 -17.35 18.72
CA VAL A 134 -10.05 -18.06 17.50
C VAL A 134 -9.23 -19.28 17.90
N LEU A 135 -9.61 -20.42 17.35
CA LEU A 135 -9.07 -21.74 17.62
C LEU A 135 -8.38 -22.23 16.34
N ASP A 136 -7.06 -22.36 16.40
CA ASP A 136 -6.24 -22.80 15.26
C ASP A 136 -5.87 -24.28 15.41
N TYR A 137 -6.36 -25.10 14.48
CA TYR A 137 -6.14 -26.54 14.41
C TYR A 137 -5.03 -26.93 13.41
N SER A 138 -4.18 -25.99 12.98
CA SER A 138 -3.09 -26.26 12.02
C SER A 138 -2.06 -27.27 12.52
N THR A 139 -1.91 -27.42 13.84
CA THR A 139 -1.03 -28.43 14.46
C THR A 139 -1.70 -29.77 14.74
N ASN A 140 -3.03 -29.87 14.57
CA ASN A 140 -3.82 -31.09 14.79
C ASN A 140 -3.87 -31.95 13.52
N THR A 141 -2.77 -32.62 13.19
CA THR A 141 -2.62 -33.37 11.92
C THR A 141 -3.55 -34.58 11.80
N ALA A 142 -4.10 -35.08 12.91
CA ALA A 142 -5.06 -36.18 12.93
C ALA A 142 -6.53 -35.75 12.66
N MET A 143 -6.80 -34.45 12.58
CA MET A 143 -8.10 -33.94 12.18
C MET A 143 -8.38 -34.27 10.71
N ASN A 144 -9.46 -35.00 10.42
CA ASN A 144 -10.02 -35.11 9.07
C ASN A 144 -11.01 -33.97 8.84
N ASP A 145 -11.10 -33.46 7.61
CA ASP A 145 -11.92 -32.29 7.23
C ASP A 145 -13.44 -32.56 7.20
N PHE A 146 -13.92 -33.54 7.98
CA PHE A 146 -15.31 -34.00 8.04
C PHE A 146 -15.86 -34.09 9.48
N PRO A 147 -15.78 -33.03 10.29
CA PRO A 147 -16.17 -33.10 11.69
C PRO A 147 -17.65 -33.41 11.87
N GLY A 148 -17.99 -34.27 12.82
CA GLY A 148 -19.39 -34.59 13.11
C GLY A 148 -19.91 -34.01 14.41
N VAL A 149 -19.04 -33.69 15.37
CA VAL A 149 -19.43 -33.01 16.62
C VAL A 149 -18.39 -31.96 16.97
N MET A 150 -18.87 -30.80 17.44
CA MET A 150 -18.08 -29.81 18.16
C MET A 150 -18.55 -29.76 19.61
N SER A 151 -17.63 -29.99 20.55
CA SER A 151 -17.89 -29.84 21.98
C SER A 151 -17.18 -28.60 22.52
N ILE A 152 -17.94 -27.66 23.09
CA ILE A 152 -17.44 -26.40 23.63
C ILE A 152 -17.48 -26.48 25.14
N THR A 153 -16.31 -26.54 25.78
CA THR A 153 -16.14 -26.46 27.23
C THR A 153 -15.81 -25.02 27.62
N ALA A 154 -16.76 -24.32 28.24
CA ALA A 154 -16.64 -22.88 28.51
C ALA A 154 -15.54 -22.49 29.51
N SER A 155 -15.10 -23.44 30.35
CA SER A 155 -13.95 -23.27 31.25
C SER A 155 -13.27 -24.60 31.52
N THR A 156 -11.94 -24.64 31.41
CA THR A 156 -11.14 -25.80 31.85
C THR A 156 -10.87 -25.80 33.35
N ASP A 157 -11.10 -24.68 34.03
CA ASP A 157 -10.84 -24.52 35.46
C ASP A 157 -12.04 -24.99 36.29
N ASN A 158 -11.84 -25.18 37.60
CA ASN A 158 -12.94 -25.44 38.53
C ASN A 158 -13.91 -24.25 38.55
N VAL A 159 -15.21 -24.57 38.59
CA VAL A 159 -16.29 -23.56 38.67
C VAL A 159 -16.87 -23.64 40.07
N GLU A 160 -16.54 -22.67 40.91
CA GLU A 160 -16.99 -22.62 42.31
C GLU A 160 -18.40 -22.06 42.42
N ASP A 161 -18.68 -20.98 41.68
CA ASP A 161 -19.98 -20.33 41.60
C ASP A 161 -20.61 -20.53 40.22
N GLU A 162 -21.94 -20.65 40.18
CA GLU A 162 -22.67 -20.78 38.93
C GLU A 162 -22.51 -19.50 38.08
N GLU A 163 -22.29 -19.69 36.78
CA GLU A 163 -22.03 -18.59 35.84
C GLU A 163 -22.90 -18.75 34.60
N THR A 164 -23.50 -17.66 34.11
CA THR A 164 -24.15 -17.68 32.78
C THR A 164 -23.12 -17.45 31.68
N VAL A 165 -23.09 -18.36 30.71
CA VAL A 165 -22.23 -18.27 29.53
C VAL A 165 -23.10 -18.07 28.30
N TYR A 166 -22.70 -17.13 27.44
CA TYR A 166 -23.33 -16.88 26.15
C TYR A 166 -22.37 -17.21 25.02
N ILE A 167 -22.84 -17.91 23.99
CA ILE A 167 -22.06 -18.32 22.82
C ILE A 167 -22.82 -17.93 21.56
N ASP A 168 -22.12 -17.40 20.56
CA ASP A 168 -22.71 -17.05 19.27
C ASP A 168 -21.70 -16.99 18.13
N ASN A 169 -22.19 -16.85 16.90
CA ASN A 169 -21.39 -16.64 15.70
C ASN A 169 -20.21 -17.62 15.59
N ILE A 170 -20.52 -18.92 15.74
CA ILE A 170 -19.53 -19.98 15.55
C ILE A 170 -19.34 -20.15 14.06
N VAL A 171 -18.10 -20.03 13.60
CA VAL A 171 -17.79 -19.91 12.18
C VAL A 171 -16.50 -20.63 11.84
N ALA A 172 -16.46 -21.28 10.69
CA ALA A 172 -15.21 -21.68 10.05
C ALA A 172 -14.65 -20.47 9.29
N GLU A 173 -13.42 -20.10 9.62
CA GLU A 173 -12.76 -18.93 9.05
C GLU A 173 -12.20 -19.24 7.66
N PRO A 174 -12.49 -18.42 6.64
CA PRO A 174 -12.01 -18.66 5.30
C PRO A 174 -10.50 -18.56 5.20
N VAL A 175 -9.91 -19.38 4.32
CA VAL A 175 -8.46 -19.41 4.06
C VAL A 175 -7.95 -18.02 3.68
N PRO A 176 -6.84 -17.51 4.26
CA PRO A 176 -6.21 -16.29 3.77
C PRO A 176 -5.68 -16.52 2.35
N MET A 177 -6.18 -15.74 1.39
CA MET A 177 -5.78 -15.83 -0.02
C MET A 177 -5.13 -14.53 -0.48
N VAL A 178 -4.17 -14.64 -1.39
CA VAL A 178 -3.55 -13.52 -2.12
C VAL A 178 -3.78 -13.74 -3.61
N ASN A 179 -4.44 -12.81 -4.28
CA ASN A 179 -4.75 -12.88 -5.72
C ASN A 179 -5.41 -14.22 -6.14
N GLY A 180 -6.21 -14.81 -5.25
CA GLY A 180 -6.89 -16.09 -5.49
C GLY A 180 -6.07 -17.35 -5.18
N THR A 181 -4.84 -17.22 -4.67
CA THR A 181 -4.00 -18.35 -4.24
C THR A 181 -3.88 -18.39 -2.71
N ALA A 182 -3.93 -19.58 -2.11
CA ALA A 182 -3.85 -19.73 -0.66
C ALA A 182 -2.46 -19.31 -0.13
N LEU A 183 -2.43 -18.59 1.00
CA LEU A 183 -1.20 -18.03 1.57
C LEU A 183 -0.09 -19.08 1.80
N ASN A 184 -0.46 -20.30 2.16
CA ASN A 184 0.45 -21.41 2.41
C ASN A 184 1.06 -22.03 1.13
N GLU A 185 0.45 -21.80 -0.04
CA GLU A 185 0.92 -22.29 -1.34
C GLU A 185 1.88 -21.31 -2.02
N ILE A 186 1.99 -20.09 -1.50
CA ILE A 186 2.81 -19.02 -2.07
C ILE A 186 4.26 -19.17 -1.63
N VAL A 187 5.19 -19.02 -2.58
CA VAL A 187 6.63 -19.07 -2.33
C VAL A 187 7.11 -17.76 -1.69
N ASP A 188 8.04 -17.85 -0.75
CA ASP A 188 8.64 -16.68 -0.09
C ASP A 188 9.28 -15.74 -1.12
N GLY A 189 9.10 -14.42 -0.92
CA GLY A 189 9.62 -13.37 -1.82
C GLY A 189 9.06 -13.36 -3.25
N SER A 190 8.04 -14.16 -3.57
CA SER A 190 7.52 -14.29 -4.95
C SER A 190 6.48 -13.24 -5.35
N LEU A 191 5.85 -12.58 -4.39
CA LEU A 191 4.78 -11.61 -4.65
C LEU A 191 5.37 -10.25 -5.05
N THR A 192 4.77 -9.62 -6.06
CA THR A 192 5.18 -8.31 -6.59
C THR A 192 3.95 -7.48 -6.97
N GLY A 193 4.11 -6.16 -7.16
CA GLY A 193 3.07 -5.30 -7.71
C GLY A 193 1.89 -5.05 -6.75
N GLU A 194 0.68 -5.05 -7.30
CA GLU A 194 -0.57 -4.86 -6.55
C GLU A 194 -1.15 -6.21 -6.11
N LEU A 195 -1.54 -6.31 -4.85
CA LEU A 195 -2.09 -7.52 -4.27
C LEU A 195 -3.52 -7.28 -3.78
N THR A 196 -4.39 -8.26 -4.00
CA THR A 196 -5.74 -8.31 -3.41
C THR A 196 -5.81 -9.49 -2.46
N LEU A 197 -6.20 -9.21 -1.21
CA LEU A 197 -6.38 -10.21 -0.17
C LEU A 197 -7.86 -10.56 -0.04
N THR A 198 -8.14 -11.83 0.21
CA THR A 198 -9.47 -12.31 0.62
C THR A 198 -9.34 -13.29 1.79
N GLY A 199 -10.46 -13.66 2.39
CA GLY A 199 -10.52 -14.58 3.52
C GLY A 199 -10.20 -13.92 4.86
N SER A 200 -9.74 -14.72 5.82
CA SER A 200 -9.49 -14.26 7.18
C SER A 200 -8.02 -14.04 7.46
N TRP A 201 -7.68 -12.85 7.97
CA TRP A 201 -6.33 -12.42 8.29
C TRP A 201 -6.24 -12.08 9.77
N MET A 202 -5.51 -12.91 10.51
CA MET A 202 -5.55 -12.88 11.97
C MET A 202 -4.16 -12.99 12.58
N LYS A 203 -4.01 -12.33 13.73
CA LYS A 203 -2.93 -12.55 14.67
C LYS A 203 -3.49 -12.93 16.03
N GLY A 204 -2.80 -13.82 16.72
CA GLY A 204 -3.14 -14.24 18.07
C GLY A 204 -2.50 -15.57 18.44
N ASP A 205 -3.01 -16.16 19.50
CA ASP A 205 -2.58 -17.47 19.95
C ASP A 205 -3.71 -18.29 20.56
N CYS A 206 -3.50 -19.60 20.56
CA CYS A 206 -4.34 -20.60 21.21
C CYS A 206 -3.42 -21.72 21.73
N GLN A 207 -3.98 -22.77 22.32
CA GLN A 207 -3.24 -23.94 22.76
C GLN A 207 -3.81 -25.21 22.11
N ASN A 208 -2.95 -26.04 21.54
CA ASN A 208 -3.28 -27.44 21.30
C ASN A 208 -3.27 -28.16 22.65
N THR A 209 -4.38 -28.82 23.00
CA THR A 209 -4.55 -29.45 24.32
C THR A 209 -4.66 -30.97 24.22
N ASN A 210 -4.23 -31.57 23.11
CA ASN A 210 -4.09 -33.01 22.99
C ASN A 210 -2.83 -33.46 23.76
N GLY A 211 -3.02 -33.89 25.00
CA GLY A 211 -1.91 -34.24 25.88
C GLY A 211 -1.32 -33.02 26.58
N GLU A 212 -0.01 -32.83 26.51
CA GLU A 212 0.64 -31.63 27.03
C GLU A 212 0.19 -30.40 26.24
N TRP A 213 -0.09 -29.30 26.94
CA TRP A 213 -0.61 -28.09 26.31
C TRP A 213 0.52 -27.37 25.57
N ILE A 214 0.35 -27.22 24.26
CA ILE A 214 1.33 -26.59 23.38
C ILE A 214 0.75 -25.29 22.84
N ARG A 215 1.41 -24.16 23.09
CA ARG A 215 1.00 -22.87 22.54
C ARG A 215 1.19 -22.84 21.02
N VAL A 216 0.17 -22.38 20.32
CA VAL A 216 0.14 -22.18 18.87
C VAL A 216 -0.04 -20.70 18.60
N ASN A 217 0.99 -20.06 18.05
CA ASN A 217 0.91 -18.66 17.61
C ASN A 217 0.56 -18.64 16.12
N TYR A 218 -0.44 -17.85 15.75
CA TYR A 218 -0.77 -17.57 14.36
C TYR A 218 -0.59 -16.09 14.07
N ASN A 219 0.03 -15.78 12.94
CA ASN A 219 0.26 -14.42 12.47
C ASN A 219 0.29 -14.41 10.95
N ASP A 220 -0.86 -14.19 10.32
CA ASP A 220 -0.95 -14.21 8.85
C ASP A 220 -0.25 -13.02 8.21
N PHE A 221 -0.18 -11.89 8.92
CA PHE A 221 0.47 -10.67 8.43
C PHE A 221 1.99 -10.86 8.31
N GLU A 222 2.62 -11.48 9.31
CA GLU A 222 4.05 -11.82 9.24
C GLU A 222 4.33 -12.91 8.20
N LYS A 223 3.45 -13.91 8.11
CA LYS A 223 3.55 -14.93 7.05
C LYS A 223 3.46 -14.30 5.66
N LEU A 224 2.54 -13.36 5.43
CA LEU A 224 2.45 -12.63 4.17
C LEU A 224 3.67 -11.76 3.92
N ALA A 225 4.18 -11.05 4.93
CA ALA A 225 5.38 -10.24 4.79
C ALA A 225 6.57 -11.04 4.24
N ALA A 226 6.75 -12.29 4.65
CA ALA A 226 7.78 -13.19 4.11
C ALA A 226 7.55 -13.58 2.62
N LYS A 227 6.31 -13.49 2.12
CA LYS A 227 5.96 -13.75 0.71
C LYS A 227 6.20 -12.55 -0.21
N LEU A 228 6.31 -11.34 0.33
CA LEU A 228 6.44 -10.11 -0.43
C LEU A 228 7.88 -9.90 -0.92
N SER A 229 8.04 -9.40 -2.14
CA SER A 229 9.29 -8.77 -2.60
C SER A 229 9.26 -7.25 -2.35
N ALA A 230 10.40 -6.59 -2.55
CA ALA A 230 10.49 -5.13 -2.51
C ALA A 230 9.67 -4.41 -3.61
N ASP A 231 9.21 -5.15 -4.63
CA ASP A 231 8.44 -4.62 -5.76
C ASP A 231 6.93 -4.62 -5.48
N VAL A 232 6.47 -5.10 -4.32
CA VAL A 232 5.08 -4.93 -3.88
C VAL A 232 4.81 -3.45 -3.62
N THR A 233 3.70 -2.95 -4.14
CA THR A 233 3.35 -1.52 -4.11
C THR A 233 2.07 -1.24 -3.36
N SER A 234 1.09 -2.16 -3.40
CA SER A 234 -0.15 -2.00 -2.66
C SER A 234 -0.77 -3.34 -2.28
N ILE A 235 -1.53 -3.32 -1.19
CA ILE A 235 -2.30 -4.43 -0.66
C ILE A 235 -3.72 -3.94 -0.45
N ASN A 236 -4.69 -4.50 -1.17
CA ASN A 236 -6.10 -4.28 -0.92
C ASN A 236 -6.66 -5.42 -0.06
N MET A 237 -7.08 -5.10 1.16
CA MET A 237 -7.63 -6.05 2.12
C MET A 237 -9.02 -5.62 2.63
N ARG A 238 -9.69 -4.74 1.90
CA ARG A 238 -11.11 -4.44 2.12
C ARG A 238 -11.96 -5.70 1.93
N GLY A 239 -12.99 -5.85 2.75
CA GLY A 239 -13.88 -7.02 2.77
C GLY A 239 -13.26 -8.28 3.37
N THR A 240 -12.06 -8.21 3.93
CA THR A 240 -11.46 -9.35 4.65
C THR A 240 -11.93 -9.40 6.11
N VAL A 241 -11.89 -10.58 6.71
CA VAL A 241 -12.12 -10.72 8.15
C VAL A 241 -10.79 -10.46 8.86
N LEU A 242 -10.77 -9.46 9.74
CA LEU A 242 -9.54 -9.05 10.41
C LEU A 242 -9.61 -9.29 11.93
N LYS A 243 -8.49 -9.75 12.49
CA LYS A 243 -8.27 -9.78 13.95
C LYS A 243 -6.84 -9.33 14.25
N ASP A 244 -6.71 -8.35 15.14
CA ASP A 244 -5.43 -7.79 15.60
C ASP A 244 -4.50 -7.39 14.44
N ALA A 245 -5.09 -6.75 13.41
CA ALA A 245 -4.37 -6.30 12.23
C ALA A 245 -3.35 -5.21 12.58
N TYR A 246 -2.21 -5.25 11.89
CA TYR A 246 -1.15 -4.26 12.01
C TYR A 246 -0.37 -4.19 10.68
N ASN A 247 0.36 -3.10 10.47
CA ASN A 247 1.22 -2.95 9.31
C ASN A 247 2.51 -3.78 9.49
N ALA A 248 2.51 -5.03 9.02
CA ALA A 248 3.69 -5.91 9.03
C ALA A 248 4.63 -5.70 7.82
N PHE A 249 4.24 -4.88 6.86
CA PHE A 249 4.83 -4.87 5.51
C PHE A 249 5.84 -3.74 5.28
N GLY A 250 5.85 -2.72 6.15
CA GLY A 250 6.71 -1.55 6.01
C GLY A 250 8.22 -1.84 5.97
N ASN A 251 8.67 -2.97 6.55
CA ASN A 251 10.08 -3.38 6.48
C ASN A 251 10.45 -4.03 5.13
N VAL A 252 9.47 -4.51 4.36
CA VAL A 252 9.70 -5.08 3.02
C VAL A 252 9.80 -3.95 2.00
N ASN A 253 8.79 -3.08 1.99
CA ASN A 253 8.78 -1.85 1.24
C ASN A 253 8.00 -0.79 2.05
N PRO A 254 8.65 0.29 2.52
CA PRO A 254 8.02 1.33 3.32
C PRO A 254 6.98 2.16 2.55
N ASN A 255 6.91 2.03 1.22
CA ASN A 255 5.93 2.72 0.37
C ASN A 255 4.63 1.93 0.17
N ILE A 256 4.52 0.69 0.67
CA ILE A 256 3.33 -0.14 0.47
C ILE A 256 2.10 0.58 1.00
N LEU A 257 1.10 0.75 0.11
CA LEU A 257 -0.21 1.26 0.45
C LEU A 257 -1.13 0.11 0.86
N ILE A 258 -1.80 0.23 2.01
CA ILE A 258 -2.71 -0.79 2.53
C ILE A 258 -4.13 -0.24 2.54
N TYR A 259 -4.99 -0.75 1.68
CA TYR A 259 -6.39 -0.35 1.62
C TYR A 259 -7.23 -1.26 2.51
N ALA A 260 -7.93 -0.69 3.49
CA ALA A 260 -8.70 -1.44 4.49
C ALA A 260 -10.02 -0.75 4.87
N ASP A 261 -10.94 -1.50 5.49
CA ASP A 261 -12.24 -0.98 5.93
C ASP A 261 -12.16 -0.20 7.25
N TRP A 262 -11.10 -0.38 8.02
CA TRP A 262 -10.88 0.27 9.32
C TRP A 262 -9.39 0.48 9.57
N ALA A 263 -9.07 1.43 10.46
CA ALA A 263 -7.70 1.91 10.64
C ALA A 263 -6.90 1.01 11.59
N PHE A 264 -5.68 0.66 11.18
CA PHE A 264 -4.69 -0.02 11.99
C PHE A 264 -3.29 0.44 11.59
N GLY A 265 -2.30 0.23 12.47
CA GLY A 265 -0.94 0.71 12.25
C GLY A 265 -0.83 2.23 12.24
N GLU A 266 0.38 2.72 11.97
CA GLU A 266 0.72 4.14 12.13
C GLU A 266 0.83 4.89 10.79
N PHE A 267 1.07 4.18 9.69
CA PHE A 267 1.34 4.78 8.38
C PHE A 267 0.84 3.91 7.23
N ASN A 268 0.53 4.57 6.12
CA ASN A 268 0.15 4.01 4.81
C ASN A 268 -1.09 3.11 4.81
N VAL A 269 -1.92 3.18 5.85
CA VAL A 269 -3.22 2.50 5.87
C VAL A 269 -4.31 3.48 5.45
N ILE A 270 -4.96 3.19 4.33
CA ILE A 270 -5.97 4.01 3.69
C ILE A 270 -7.34 3.43 4.02
N VAL A 271 -8.14 4.21 4.73
CA VAL A 271 -9.50 3.87 5.14
C VAL A 271 -10.44 4.92 4.60
N ASN A 272 -11.48 4.50 3.88
CA ASN A 272 -12.44 5.42 3.25
C ASN A 272 -11.77 6.53 2.42
N GLY A 273 -10.70 6.18 1.68
CA GLY A 273 -9.96 7.11 0.83
C GLY A 273 -9.10 8.11 1.60
N ARG A 274 -8.74 7.85 2.86
CA ARG A 274 -7.90 8.74 3.68
C ARG A 274 -6.85 7.98 4.49
N THR A 275 -5.67 8.57 4.64
CA THR A 275 -4.63 8.17 5.61
C THR A 275 -4.19 9.36 6.44
N ASN A 276 -3.89 9.14 7.72
CA ASN A 276 -3.34 10.19 8.57
C ASN A 276 -1.87 10.48 8.22
N GLN A 277 -1.11 9.44 7.84
CA GLN A 277 0.31 9.55 7.56
C GLN A 277 0.67 8.68 6.34
N LEU A 278 1.29 9.31 5.35
CA LEU A 278 1.87 8.67 4.18
C LEU A 278 3.40 8.77 4.24
N ASN A 279 4.07 7.65 4.42
CA ASN A 279 5.52 7.52 4.39
C ASN A 279 5.97 7.04 3.02
N LEU A 280 6.88 7.78 2.40
CA LEU A 280 7.47 7.50 1.10
C LEU A 280 8.99 7.49 1.18
N ASN A 281 9.63 6.63 0.40
CA ASN A 281 11.07 6.47 0.31
C ASN A 281 11.47 6.22 -1.14
N GLU A 282 12.36 7.03 -1.67
CA GLU A 282 12.80 6.98 -3.07
C GLU A 282 13.44 5.64 -3.48
N ASN A 283 13.95 4.86 -2.53
CA ASN A 283 14.65 3.60 -2.81
C ASN A 283 13.70 2.44 -3.11
N TYR A 284 12.39 2.64 -3.00
CA TYR A 284 11.41 1.56 -3.15
C TYR A 284 10.31 1.92 -4.15
N ALA A 285 9.69 0.90 -4.72
CA ALA A 285 8.60 1.07 -5.67
C ALA A 285 7.36 1.65 -4.98
N PHE A 286 6.64 2.51 -5.70
CA PHE A 286 5.39 3.10 -5.28
C PHE A 286 4.37 2.99 -6.42
N LYS A 287 3.12 2.70 -6.07
CA LYS A 287 2.00 2.77 -6.99
C LYS A 287 0.74 3.06 -6.17
N ALA A 288 -0.01 4.08 -6.57
CA ALA A 288 -1.35 4.33 -6.04
C ALA A 288 -2.38 3.82 -7.07
N PRO A 289 -3.10 2.72 -6.78
CA PRO A 289 -4.15 2.22 -7.67
C PRO A 289 -5.35 3.17 -7.81
N GLU A 290 -5.64 3.94 -6.76
CA GLU A 290 -6.77 4.86 -6.67
C GLU A 290 -6.39 6.13 -5.89
N ASP A 291 -7.18 7.18 -6.09
CA ASP A 291 -7.00 8.46 -5.41
C ASP A 291 -7.31 8.33 -3.91
N PHE A 292 -6.55 9.04 -3.08
CA PHE A 292 -6.83 9.15 -1.64
C PHE A 292 -6.26 10.45 -1.06
N PHE A 293 -6.73 10.84 0.12
CA PHE A 293 -6.24 11.99 0.86
C PHE A 293 -5.23 11.57 1.94
N ALA A 294 -4.13 12.30 2.07
CA ALA A 294 -3.14 12.14 3.12
C ALA A 294 -3.01 13.43 3.93
N ASP A 295 -3.24 13.33 5.25
CA ASP A 295 -3.16 14.48 6.15
C ASP A 295 -1.71 14.96 6.27
N HIS A 296 -0.79 14.00 6.40
CA HIS A 296 0.64 14.21 6.43
C HIS A 296 1.36 13.30 5.44
N VAL A 297 2.36 13.84 4.75
CA VAL A 297 3.26 13.08 3.88
C VAL A 297 4.69 13.31 4.33
N SER A 298 5.38 12.24 4.72
CA SER A 298 6.82 12.24 4.99
C SER A 298 7.54 11.49 3.88
N MET A 299 8.48 12.16 3.21
CA MET A 299 9.22 11.58 2.10
C MET A 299 10.71 11.61 2.36
N THR A 300 11.35 10.43 2.40
CA THR A 300 12.80 10.27 2.37
C THR A 300 13.25 10.25 0.92
N ARG A 301 13.71 11.40 0.43
CA ARG A 301 14.19 11.60 -0.93
C ARG A 301 15.26 12.69 -0.91
N ALA A 302 16.45 12.39 -1.39
CA ALA A 302 17.53 13.37 -1.40
C ALA A 302 17.25 14.47 -2.44
N MET A 303 17.36 15.72 -2.01
CA MET A 303 17.35 16.92 -2.86
C MET A 303 18.75 17.52 -2.85
N ALA A 304 19.31 17.73 -4.04
CA ALA A 304 20.57 18.46 -4.20
C ALA A 304 20.31 19.98 -4.20
N GLU A 305 21.34 20.76 -3.88
CA GLU A 305 21.29 22.22 -4.03
C GLU A 305 21.17 22.61 -5.50
N GLY A 306 20.18 23.47 -5.81
CA GLY A 306 19.89 23.94 -7.17
C GLY A 306 18.81 23.12 -7.87
N HIS A 307 19.21 22.37 -8.89
CA HIS A 307 18.32 21.70 -9.83
C HIS A 307 18.10 20.23 -9.48
N ASN A 308 16.83 19.82 -9.41
CA ASN A 308 16.39 18.45 -9.22
C ASN A 308 15.28 18.11 -10.22
N MET A 309 15.22 16.86 -10.66
CA MET A 309 14.10 16.35 -11.45
C MET A 309 13.17 15.54 -10.57
N VAL A 310 11.92 15.98 -10.45
CA VAL A 310 10.96 15.49 -9.46
C VAL A 310 9.67 15.08 -10.16
N CYS A 311 9.06 13.98 -9.71
CA CYS A 311 7.69 13.62 -10.07
C CYS A 311 6.98 13.04 -8.84
N LEU A 312 5.88 13.65 -8.42
CA LEU A 312 5.16 13.27 -7.20
C LEU A 312 3.70 12.94 -7.52
N PRO A 313 3.06 12.04 -6.77
CA PRO A 313 1.68 11.62 -7.03
C PRO A 313 0.67 12.64 -6.48
N PHE A 314 1.09 13.87 -6.19
CA PHE A 314 0.26 14.96 -5.69
C PHE A 314 0.80 16.31 -6.19
N SER A 315 -0.04 17.34 -6.13
CA SER A 315 0.36 18.67 -6.57
C SER A 315 1.35 19.33 -5.62
N VAL A 316 2.32 20.07 -6.17
CA VAL A 316 3.34 20.79 -5.41
C VAL A 316 3.61 22.19 -5.95
N THR A 317 4.10 23.05 -5.05
CA THR A 317 4.60 24.39 -5.33
C THR A 317 6.11 24.47 -5.09
N ALA A 318 6.75 25.56 -5.55
CA ALA A 318 8.19 25.76 -5.32
C ALA A 318 8.54 25.85 -3.82
N ALA A 319 7.70 26.53 -3.03
CA ALA A 319 7.89 26.69 -1.60
C ALA A 319 7.90 25.35 -0.85
N GLU A 320 7.00 24.44 -1.22
CA GLU A 320 6.91 23.09 -0.61
C GLU A 320 8.12 22.21 -0.93
N LEU A 321 8.78 22.45 -2.07
CA LEU A 321 10.04 21.76 -2.43
C LEU A 321 11.29 22.50 -1.97
N GLY A 322 11.15 23.61 -1.22
CA GLY A 322 12.27 24.43 -0.78
C GLY A 322 13.05 25.08 -1.94
N ALA A 323 12.39 25.32 -3.07
CA ALA A 323 12.95 25.87 -4.29
C ALA A 323 12.53 27.32 -4.54
N THR A 324 13.30 28.03 -5.36
CA THR A 324 12.96 29.39 -5.81
C THR A 324 11.90 29.34 -6.89
N ASN A 325 12.08 28.47 -7.89
CA ASN A 325 11.10 28.23 -8.95
C ASN A 325 10.90 26.72 -9.18
N ILE A 326 9.76 26.38 -9.78
CA ILE A 326 9.53 25.08 -10.40
C ILE A 326 9.12 25.31 -11.85
N ALA A 327 9.53 24.39 -12.72
CA ALA A 327 9.25 24.51 -14.15
C ALA A 327 8.90 23.16 -14.80
N THR A 328 8.07 23.21 -15.83
CA THR A 328 7.60 22.03 -16.57
C THR A 328 8.12 22.03 -17.99
N TYR A 329 8.35 20.84 -18.54
CA TYR A 329 8.83 20.67 -19.91
C TYR A 329 7.88 21.33 -20.93
N VAL A 330 8.44 22.06 -21.89
CA VAL A 330 7.70 22.68 -23.01
C VAL A 330 8.09 22.01 -24.32
N SER A 331 9.38 22.02 -24.63
CA SER A 331 9.90 21.56 -25.92
C SER A 331 11.37 21.19 -25.81
N SER A 332 11.86 20.45 -26.81
CA SER A 332 13.29 20.33 -27.04
C SER A 332 13.62 20.33 -28.52
N ALA A 333 14.70 21.01 -28.87
CA ALA A 333 15.20 21.14 -30.24
C ALA A 333 16.68 20.77 -30.29
N THR A 334 17.08 19.99 -31.30
CA THR A 334 18.47 19.60 -31.51
C THR A 334 19.05 20.40 -32.67
N THR A 335 20.25 20.96 -32.46
CA THR A 335 21.01 21.66 -33.51
C THR A 335 22.48 21.31 -33.32
N ASP A 336 23.13 20.83 -34.38
CA ASP A 336 24.54 20.39 -34.37
C ASP A 336 24.88 19.40 -33.24
N GLY A 337 23.93 18.52 -32.91
CA GLY A 337 24.06 17.53 -31.85
C GLY A 337 23.88 18.07 -30.42
N THR A 338 23.61 19.36 -30.24
CA THR A 338 23.22 19.93 -28.94
C THR A 338 21.71 20.02 -28.87
N THR A 339 21.09 19.37 -27.87
CA THR A 339 19.66 19.50 -27.60
C THR A 339 19.44 20.57 -26.54
N THR A 340 18.72 21.63 -26.91
CA THR A 340 18.21 22.62 -25.95
C THR A 340 16.83 22.18 -25.48
N VAL A 341 16.65 22.09 -24.17
CA VAL A 341 15.38 21.75 -23.52
C VAL A 341 14.80 22.99 -22.86
N SER A 342 13.57 23.32 -23.19
CA SER A 342 12.89 24.51 -22.66
C SER A 342 11.88 24.09 -21.60
N PHE A 343 11.96 24.74 -20.45
CA PHE A 343 11.01 24.59 -19.35
C PHE A 343 10.32 25.94 -19.07
N ASN A 344 9.03 25.93 -18.75
CA ASN A 344 8.31 27.13 -18.35
C ASN A 344 8.09 27.16 -16.84
N ILE A 345 8.33 28.31 -16.21
CA ILE A 345 8.10 28.51 -14.78
C ILE A 345 6.60 28.48 -14.51
N THR A 346 6.19 27.80 -13.46
CA THR A 346 4.79 27.72 -13.01
C THR A 346 4.70 27.89 -11.49
N GLY A 347 3.56 28.39 -11.01
CA GLY A 347 3.31 28.51 -9.56
C GLY A 347 3.03 27.16 -8.88
N SER A 348 2.51 26.19 -9.63
CA SER A 348 2.21 24.83 -9.14
C SER A 348 2.32 23.80 -10.27
N VAL A 349 2.65 22.58 -9.90
CA VAL A 349 2.66 21.42 -10.79
C VAL A 349 1.64 20.41 -10.29
N ALA A 350 0.81 19.90 -11.20
CA ALA A 350 -0.20 18.89 -10.91
C ALA A 350 0.45 17.54 -10.57
N ALA A 351 -0.31 16.67 -9.89
CA ALA A 351 0.11 15.31 -9.60
C ALA A 351 0.54 14.55 -10.87
N ASN A 352 1.50 13.63 -10.71
CA ASN A 352 2.03 12.77 -11.77
C ASN A 352 2.69 13.52 -12.95
N MET A 353 2.92 14.83 -12.84
CA MET A 353 3.60 15.63 -13.85
C MET A 353 5.06 15.88 -13.43
N PRO A 354 6.05 15.49 -14.25
CA PRO A 354 7.44 15.72 -13.92
C PRO A 354 7.80 17.22 -14.02
N LEU A 355 8.69 17.66 -13.13
CA LEU A 355 9.17 19.05 -13.02
C LEU A 355 10.68 19.12 -12.78
N ILE A 356 11.23 20.32 -13.01
CA ILE A 356 12.57 20.70 -12.56
C ILE A 356 12.45 21.76 -11.45
N THR A 357 13.21 21.61 -10.36
CA THR A 357 13.39 22.69 -9.38
C THR A 357 14.50 23.62 -9.81
N ASP A 358 14.41 24.89 -9.43
CA ASP A 358 15.48 25.89 -9.58
C ASP A 358 15.73 26.56 -8.22
N GLY A 359 17.00 26.59 -7.80
CA GLY A 359 17.40 27.11 -6.49
C GLY A 359 16.82 26.33 -5.30
N ALA A 360 16.69 24.99 -5.40
CA ALA A 360 16.33 24.15 -4.27
C ALA A 360 17.43 24.14 -3.20
N LYS A 361 17.05 24.09 -1.93
CA LYS A 361 18.00 23.80 -0.84
C LYS A 361 18.22 22.29 -0.75
N ALA A 362 19.44 21.90 -0.36
CA ALA A 362 19.72 20.50 -0.07
C ALA A 362 18.88 20.03 1.13
N SER A 363 18.29 18.84 1.01
CA SER A 363 17.53 18.19 2.09
C SER A 363 17.47 16.68 1.86
N ASP A 364 17.49 15.89 2.93
CA ASP A 364 17.33 14.43 2.86
C ASP A 364 15.86 14.01 2.99
N GLU A 365 15.02 14.89 3.54
CA GLU A 365 13.60 14.62 3.81
C GLU A 365 12.73 15.82 3.40
N GLN A 366 11.48 15.52 3.05
CA GLN A 366 10.45 16.52 2.77
C GLN A 366 9.16 16.16 3.51
N GLN A 367 8.45 17.20 3.95
CA GLN A 367 7.21 17.08 4.69
C GLN A 367 6.13 17.89 3.98
N PHE A 368 4.96 17.29 3.80
CA PHE A 368 3.80 17.94 3.20
C PHE A 368 2.56 17.69 4.04
N THR A 369 1.58 18.58 3.92
CA THR A 369 0.27 18.43 4.56
C THR A 369 -0.84 18.50 3.53
N ASP A 370 -1.98 17.90 3.85
CA ASP A 370 -3.23 18.01 3.12
C ASP A 370 -3.11 17.69 1.62
N LYS A 371 -2.56 16.52 1.30
CA LYS A 371 -2.30 16.10 -0.08
C LYS A 371 -3.37 15.14 -0.58
N THR A 372 -3.97 15.49 -1.72
CA THR A 372 -4.69 14.50 -2.53
C THR A 372 -3.66 13.77 -3.38
N ILE A 373 -3.49 12.49 -3.08
CA ILE A 373 -2.69 11.55 -3.87
C ILE A 373 -3.56 11.09 -5.03
N ILE A 374 -3.07 11.27 -6.25
CA ILE A 374 -3.74 10.88 -7.48
C ILE A 374 -3.17 9.54 -7.94
N ALA A 375 -4.05 8.63 -8.34
CA ALA A 375 -3.72 7.32 -8.87
C ALA A 375 -2.58 7.43 -9.88
N THR A 376 -1.53 6.63 -9.67
CA THR A 376 -0.34 6.67 -10.50
C THR A 376 -0.67 6.07 -11.86
N SER A 377 -0.76 6.91 -12.89
CA SER A 377 -0.87 6.46 -14.27
C SER A 377 0.49 6.05 -14.81
N ALA A 378 0.53 5.05 -15.69
CA ALA A 378 1.71 4.84 -16.53
C ALA A 378 1.96 6.13 -17.32
N THR A 379 3.10 6.79 -17.08
CA THR A 379 3.55 7.94 -17.87
C THR A 379 3.94 7.46 -19.27
N SER A 380 2.94 7.16 -20.10
CA SER A 380 3.12 6.75 -21.49
C SER A 380 3.00 7.98 -22.39
N GLY A 381 4.13 8.43 -22.92
CA GLY A 381 4.19 9.47 -23.95
C GLY A 381 4.73 10.79 -23.43
N GLY A 382 5.80 11.25 -24.06
CA GLY A 382 6.49 12.49 -23.73
C GLY A 382 8.00 12.32 -23.71
N LYS A 383 8.73 13.43 -23.77
CA LYS A 383 10.19 13.41 -23.62
C LYS A 383 10.62 13.50 -22.16
N PHE A 384 9.78 13.99 -21.26
CA PHE A 384 10.05 14.13 -19.83
C PHE A 384 9.13 13.21 -19.03
N ILE A 385 9.70 12.25 -18.32
CA ILE A 385 8.98 11.10 -17.76
C ILE A 385 9.30 10.97 -16.28
N GLY A 386 8.27 10.84 -15.44
CA GLY A 386 8.39 10.55 -14.02
C GLY A 386 8.60 9.07 -13.72
N VAL A 387 9.19 8.77 -12.56
CA VAL A 387 9.53 7.42 -12.13
C VAL A 387 8.95 7.16 -10.74
N TYR A 388 8.25 6.04 -10.56
CA TYR A 388 7.74 5.61 -9.26
C TYR A 388 8.34 4.28 -8.78
N ALA A 389 9.21 3.65 -9.56
CA ALA A 389 9.95 2.47 -9.15
C ALA A 389 11.42 2.62 -9.57
N PRO A 390 12.38 2.27 -8.69
CA PRO A 390 13.79 2.24 -9.06
C PRO A 390 14.01 1.42 -10.34
N GLN A 391 14.78 1.96 -11.28
CA GLN A 391 15.06 1.30 -12.56
C GLN A 391 16.42 1.73 -13.13
N SER A 392 16.82 1.08 -14.23
CA SER A 392 18.00 1.50 -14.99
C SER A 392 17.82 2.93 -15.52
N ALA A 393 18.87 3.72 -15.41
CA ALA A 393 18.99 5.04 -16.02
C ALA A 393 19.98 5.07 -17.18
N GLU A 394 20.44 3.91 -17.64
CA GLU A 394 21.32 3.82 -18.80
C GLU A 394 20.64 4.45 -20.03
N ASN A 395 21.37 5.35 -20.71
CA ASN A 395 20.89 6.13 -21.84
C ASN A 395 19.73 7.12 -21.54
N LEU A 396 19.43 7.37 -20.27
CA LEU A 396 18.46 8.40 -19.84
C LEU A 396 19.19 9.67 -19.40
N TRP A 397 18.60 10.82 -19.68
CA TRP A 397 19.16 12.11 -19.27
C TRP A 397 18.55 12.57 -17.95
N GLY A 398 19.38 12.70 -16.92
CA GLY A 398 19.02 13.25 -15.61
C GLY A 398 19.83 14.49 -15.28
N ILE A 399 19.62 15.05 -14.07
CA ILE A 399 20.44 16.14 -13.54
C ILE A 399 21.40 15.61 -12.50
N ALA A 400 22.67 15.98 -12.64
CA ALA A 400 23.68 15.77 -11.63
C ALA A 400 24.66 16.95 -11.63
N ASN A 401 24.98 17.46 -10.44
CA ASN A 401 25.79 18.67 -10.26
C ASN A 401 25.25 19.89 -11.04
N ASN A 402 23.93 20.11 -10.97
CA ASN A 402 23.24 21.22 -11.66
C ASN A 402 23.28 21.19 -13.20
N GLU A 403 23.72 20.10 -13.81
CA GLU A 403 23.84 19.94 -15.25
C GLU A 403 23.14 18.67 -15.72
N PHE A 404 22.70 18.66 -16.99
CA PHE A 404 22.24 17.44 -17.63
C PHE A 404 23.38 16.46 -17.82
N ARG A 405 23.15 15.21 -17.43
CA ARG A 405 24.08 14.11 -17.65
C ARG A 405 23.35 12.89 -18.20
N LEU A 406 23.98 12.23 -19.16
CA LEU A 406 23.54 10.95 -19.68
C LEU A 406 23.96 9.84 -18.71
N GLY A 407 23.02 8.99 -18.31
CA GLY A 407 23.31 7.80 -17.53
C GLY A 407 24.15 6.81 -18.32
N GLY A 408 25.31 6.44 -17.79
CA GLY A 408 26.16 5.39 -18.35
C GLY A 408 25.71 3.98 -17.93
N PRO A 409 26.45 2.93 -18.33
CA PRO A 409 26.19 1.56 -17.92
C PRO A 409 26.09 1.43 -16.41
N GLY A 410 25.02 0.79 -15.92
CA GLY A 410 24.74 0.60 -14.50
C GLY A 410 24.22 1.83 -13.75
N ALA A 411 23.99 2.96 -14.44
CA ALA A 411 23.30 4.10 -13.83
C ALA A 411 21.88 3.70 -13.41
N THR A 412 21.41 4.26 -12.30
CA THR A 412 20.06 4.00 -11.77
C THR A 412 19.32 5.31 -11.53
N ILE A 413 18.00 5.24 -11.63
CA ILE A 413 17.09 6.31 -11.25
C ILE A 413 16.10 5.75 -10.23
N LYS A 414 15.93 6.49 -9.14
CA LYS A 414 15.09 6.10 -8.00
C LYS A 414 13.63 6.53 -8.20
N ALA A 415 12.73 6.07 -7.33
CA ALA A 415 11.37 6.57 -7.32
C ALA A 415 11.32 8.09 -7.03
N PHE A 416 10.22 8.72 -7.43
CA PHE A 416 9.94 10.16 -7.30
C PHE A 416 10.92 11.07 -8.06
N HIS A 417 11.69 10.52 -8.99
CA HIS A 417 12.53 11.25 -9.93
C HIS A 417 11.88 11.37 -11.30
N ALA A 418 12.52 12.13 -12.18
CA ALA A 418 12.15 12.18 -13.59
C ALA A 418 13.41 12.14 -14.46
N TYR A 419 13.23 11.82 -15.74
CA TYR A 419 14.30 11.80 -16.74
C TYR A 419 13.79 12.28 -18.09
N LEU A 420 14.73 12.70 -18.94
CA LEU A 420 14.49 12.94 -20.36
C LEU A 420 14.89 11.74 -21.21
N THR A 421 14.04 11.38 -22.18
CA THR A 421 14.37 10.36 -23.17
C THR A 421 15.35 10.88 -24.21
N GLN A 422 16.18 9.98 -24.74
CA GLN A 422 17.18 10.28 -25.76
C GLN A 422 16.53 10.59 -27.12
N THR A 423 17.15 11.48 -27.89
CA THR A 423 17.01 11.47 -29.36
C THR A 423 18.32 11.00 -29.98
N ASN A 424 18.27 10.25 -31.09
CA ASN A 424 19.45 9.64 -31.72
C ASN A 424 20.53 10.66 -32.15
N GLU A 425 20.18 11.94 -32.20
CA GLU A 425 21.06 13.03 -32.62
C GLU A 425 21.72 13.77 -31.45
N THR A 426 21.28 13.54 -30.20
CA THR A 426 21.76 14.28 -29.03
C THR A 426 23.13 13.80 -28.55
N LYS A 427 24.13 14.68 -28.64
CA LYS A 427 25.48 14.53 -28.07
C LYS A 427 25.63 15.27 -26.74
N SER A 428 24.91 16.37 -26.55
CA SER A 428 24.89 17.17 -25.32
C SER A 428 23.50 17.77 -25.06
N MET A 429 23.17 18.05 -23.80
CA MET A 429 21.92 18.72 -23.42
C MET A 429 22.19 19.98 -22.59
N VAL A 430 21.44 21.03 -22.89
CA VAL A 430 21.37 22.29 -22.12
C VAL A 430 19.92 22.65 -21.88
N PHE A 431 19.64 23.45 -20.87
CA PHE A 431 18.26 23.88 -20.59
C PHE A 431 18.12 25.36 -20.32
N SER A 432 16.92 25.84 -20.62
CA SER A 432 16.42 27.17 -20.29
C SER A 432 15.23 27.00 -19.36
N ILE A 433 15.29 27.63 -18.18
CA ILE A 433 14.15 27.74 -17.26
C ILE A 433 13.54 29.13 -17.44
N GLY A 434 12.27 29.16 -17.84
CA GLY A 434 11.55 30.38 -18.18
C GLY A 434 12.06 31.03 -19.48
N ASP A 435 11.70 32.30 -19.66
CA ASP A 435 12.24 33.14 -20.72
C ASP A 435 13.70 33.48 -20.40
N ALA A 436 14.63 32.58 -20.72
CA ALA A 436 15.99 33.01 -20.99
C ALA A 436 15.95 33.85 -22.28
N THR A 437 15.55 35.11 -22.17
CA THR A 437 15.81 36.09 -23.23
C THR A 437 17.31 36.05 -23.44
N GLY A 438 17.76 35.56 -24.60
CA GLY A 438 19.15 35.34 -24.95
C GLY A 438 19.98 36.62 -25.01
N ILE A 439 20.16 37.26 -23.86
CA ILE A 439 20.95 38.46 -23.62
C ILE A 439 22.02 38.04 -22.61
N ALA A 440 23.17 37.59 -23.13
CA ALA A 440 24.33 37.42 -22.29
C ALA A 440 24.80 38.82 -21.86
N ASN A 441 24.91 39.06 -20.56
CA ASN A 441 25.77 40.16 -20.08
C ASN A 441 27.20 39.87 -20.55
N LEU A 442 27.96 40.92 -20.91
CA LEU A 442 29.38 40.81 -21.29
C LEU A 442 30.17 40.26 -20.10
N SER A 443 30.32 38.94 -20.02
CA SER A 443 31.31 38.32 -19.14
C SER A 443 32.69 38.46 -19.78
N ASN A 444 33.62 39.00 -18.99
CA ASN A 444 34.99 39.41 -19.32
C ASN A 444 35.75 38.41 -20.22
N VAL A 445 35.77 38.68 -21.53
CA VAL A 445 36.79 38.15 -22.46
C VAL A 445 37.64 39.34 -22.87
N THR A 446 38.66 39.66 -22.08
CA THR A 446 39.38 40.94 -22.17
C THR A 446 40.36 41.04 -23.35
N ASP A 447 40.73 39.92 -24.00
CA ASP A 447 41.82 39.90 -24.99
C ASP A 447 41.43 39.44 -26.40
N MET A 448 40.13 39.37 -26.71
CA MET A 448 39.67 39.05 -28.08
C MET A 448 39.31 40.33 -28.85
N LEU A 449 39.76 40.41 -30.11
CA LEU A 449 39.29 41.41 -31.06
C LEU A 449 37.97 40.95 -31.70
N VAL A 450 36.97 41.83 -31.71
CA VAL A 450 35.63 41.56 -32.22
C VAL A 450 35.19 42.65 -33.19
N ASP A 451 34.35 42.26 -34.14
CA ASP A 451 33.60 43.19 -34.97
C ASP A 451 32.22 43.44 -34.32
N VAL A 452 31.72 44.67 -34.47
CA VAL A 452 30.40 45.10 -33.98
C VAL A 452 29.53 45.43 -35.18
N TYR A 453 28.36 44.82 -35.27
CA TYR A 453 27.38 45.08 -36.32
C TYR A 453 26.06 45.60 -35.73
N THR A 454 25.30 46.35 -36.51
CA THR A 454 23.87 46.56 -36.26
C THR A 454 23.07 45.29 -36.56
N ILE A 455 21.80 45.23 -36.12
CA ILE A 455 20.91 44.10 -36.46
C ILE A 455 20.65 43.92 -37.96
N THR A 456 20.91 44.94 -38.78
CA THR A 456 20.77 44.87 -40.25
C THR A 456 22.07 44.47 -40.93
N GLY A 457 23.10 44.05 -40.19
CA GLY A 457 24.39 43.61 -40.74
C GLY A 457 25.35 44.74 -41.12
N LYS A 458 25.03 46.00 -40.81
CA LYS A 458 25.97 47.12 -41.01
C LYS A 458 27.09 47.07 -39.97
N LEU A 459 28.34 46.99 -40.43
CA LEU A 459 29.54 47.07 -39.59
C LEU A 459 29.65 48.46 -38.95
N MET A 460 29.78 48.51 -37.63
CA MET A 460 29.91 49.72 -36.83
C MET A 460 31.33 49.92 -36.31
N LYS A 461 31.98 48.83 -35.88
CA LYS A 461 33.37 48.81 -35.43
C LYS A 461 34.02 47.52 -35.89
N LYS A 462 35.31 47.58 -36.21
CA LYS A 462 36.08 46.45 -36.71
C LYS A 462 37.25 46.19 -35.78
N GLN A 463 37.47 44.93 -35.41
CA GLN A 463 38.62 44.47 -34.65
C GLN A 463 38.93 45.32 -33.40
N VAL A 464 37.91 45.54 -32.56
CA VAL A 464 38.06 46.23 -31.27
C VAL A 464 38.15 45.22 -30.14
N HIS A 465 38.89 45.53 -29.07
CA HIS A 465 38.88 44.70 -27.87
C HIS A 465 37.44 44.55 -27.36
N ALA A 466 37.02 43.32 -27.08
CA ALA A 466 35.65 43.01 -26.66
C ALA A 466 35.23 43.81 -25.41
N ALA A 467 36.17 44.11 -24.52
CA ALA A 467 35.95 44.96 -23.34
C ALA A 467 35.48 46.39 -23.70
N ASN A 468 35.89 46.91 -24.85
CA ASN A 468 35.61 48.29 -25.31
C ASN A 468 34.59 48.32 -26.47
N ALA A 469 34.00 47.16 -26.80
CA ALA A 469 33.12 47.05 -27.97
C ALA A 469 31.88 47.95 -27.85
N ALA A 470 31.39 48.17 -26.63
CA ALA A 470 30.24 49.02 -26.33
C ALA A 470 30.52 50.53 -26.36
N ASP A 471 31.78 50.96 -26.27
CA ASP A 471 32.11 52.36 -25.97
C ASP A 471 31.72 53.33 -27.09
N GLY A 472 30.86 54.31 -26.80
CA GLY A 472 30.42 55.28 -27.80
C GLY A 472 29.43 54.72 -28.85
N LEU A 473 28.88 53.53 -28.64
CA LEU A 473 27.68 53.10 -29.38
C LEU A 473 26.46 53.87 -28.86
N THR A 474 25.60 54.31 -29.77
CA THR A 474 24.28 54.84 -29.42
C THR A 474 23.39 53.75 -28.83
N LYS A 475 22.34 54.13 -28.10
CA LYS A 475 21.34 53.19 -27.60
C LYS A 475 20.75 52.36 -28.73
N GLY A 476 20.70 51.04 -28.58
CA GLY A 476 20.23 50.14 -29.63
C GLY A 476 20.72 48.70 -29.48
N VAL A 477 20.33 47.85 -30.44
CA VAL A 477 20.71 46.43 -30.49
C VAL A 477 21.85 46.22 -31.48
N TYR A 478 22.89 45.50 -31.03
CA TYR A 478 24.10 45.22 -31.79
C TYR A 478 24.44 43.74 -31.77
N ILE A 479 25.15 43.26 -32.78
CA ILE A 479 25.77 41.94 -32.82
C ILE A 479 27.25 42.12 -32.53
N ILE A 480 27.74 41.53 -31.43
CA ILE A 480 29.13 41.55 -31.01
C ILE A 480 29.54 40.10 -30.79
N ASN A 481 30.64 39.64 -31.41
CA ASN A 481 31.09 38.25 -31.30
C ASN A 481 29.97 37.21 -31.55
N ASN A 482 29.20 37.40 -32.63
CA ASN A 482 28.06 36.56 -33.02
C ASN A 482 26.92 36.47 -31.98
N LYS A 483 26.86 37.37 -30.99
CA LYS A 483 25.78 37.45 -29.99
C LYS A 483 25.08 38.81 -30.05
N LYS A 484 23.78 38.84 -29.76
CA LYS A 484 23.01 40.09 -29.67
C LYS A 484 23.21 40.75 -28.30
N PHE A 485 23.46 42.05 -28.30
CA PHE A 485 23.62 42.91 -27.13
C PHE A 485 22.73 44.13 -27.24
N ILE A 486 22.23 44.63 -26.10
CA ILE A 486 21.48 45.89 -26.02
C ILE A 486 22.34 46.92 -25.28
N ILE A 487 22.57 48.07 -25.93
CA ILE A 487 23.27 49.21 -25.33
C ILE A 487 22.21 50.20 -24.82
N TYR A 488 22.25 50.49 -23.52
CA TYR A 488 21.27 51.34 -22.82
C TYR A 488 21.79 52.74 -22.45
N ARG A 489 23.10 52.98 -22.61
CA ARG A 489 23.81 54.17 -22.10
C ARG A 489 23.85 55.26 -23.15
#